data_AF-A0A7L4PT45-F1
#
_entry.id   AF-A0A7L4PT45-F1
#
_cell.length_a   1.000
_cell.length_b   1.000
_cell.length_c   1.000
_cell.angle_alpha   90.00
_cell.angle_beta   90.00
_cell.angle_gamma   90.00
#
_symmetry.space_group_name_H-M   'P 1'
#
loop_
_entity.id
_entity.type
_entity.pdbx_description
1 polymer ?
#
loop_
_entity_poly.entity_id
_entity_poly.type
_entity_poly.pdbx_seq_one_letter_code
_entity_poly.pdbx_strand_id
1 'polypeptide(L)'
;MADNVMLGFITAAVVIAVILLVAHLLVRTDGGNLLNIIRAEYWVPSLSLFQFLLWTIVISFSYLWVMSFRIFEGDLSFSMELPTNLYLLLGISVAVPLVSIGYTKEAYKPETLAKPPEKLPPFGMMLKNKGKIALNRFQMFLWTIVSIVLYLSIVVGTITGMAAALATPDDAAGPVDVSDLSVPDIDPTLLYLMGLSQTGYLGGRVLGEDKKAAKKAAKPPEEAAKASEPEVAAAAAPTAPARRVRRMTEGVLSFLIQDHPVEVQERLKAKIHEAEFKGLMRYYLVGDDFYYLVENGQMRDSSSRTMTKSDIWQHISDTKEEFGSPEVFEI
;
A
#
# COMPACT_ATOMS: atom_id res chain seq x y z
N MET A 1 -19.91 -8.18 -38.14
CA MET A 1 -19.10 -7.32 -37.25
C MET A 1 -19.66 -7.22 -35.85
N ALA A 2 -20.91 -6.78 -35.63
CA ALA A 2 -21.52 -6.86 -34.29
C ALA A 2 -21.51 -8.30 -33.72
N ASP A 3 -21.69 -9.30 -34.58
CA ASP A 3 -21.62 -10.72 -34.21
C ASP A 3 -20.23 -11.14 -33.71
N ASN A 4 -19.14 -10.64 -34.31
CA ASN A 4 -17.77 -10.98 -33.92
C ASN A 4 -17.39 -10.35 -32.58
N VAL A 5 -17.84 -9.12 -32.31
CA VAL A 5 -17.69 -8.48 -31.00
C VAL A 5 -18.38 -9.31 -29.91
N MET A 6 -19.62 -9.70 -30.15
CA MET A 6 -20.41 -10.50 -29.20
C MET A 6 -19.83 -11.90 -29.03
N LEU A 7 -19.40 -12.55 -30.10
CA LEU A 7 -18.75 -13.86 -30.06
C LEU A 7 -17.43 -13.81 -29.29
N GLY A 8 -16.62 -12.76 -29.50
CA GLY A 8 -15.41 -12.49 -28.71
C GLY A 8 -15.70 -12.35 -27.23
N PHE A 9 -16.75 -11.58 -26.88
CA PHE A 9 -17.17 -11.36 -25.50
C PHE A 9 -17.59 -12.68 -24.83
N ILE A 10 -18.47 -13.44 -25.50
CA ILE A 10 -18.98 -14.72 -25.00
C ILE A 10 -17.82 -15.70 -24.83
N THR A 11 -16.90 -15.77 -25.80
CA THR A 11 -15.72 -16.65 -25.74
C THR A 11 -14.86 -16.32 -24.53
N ALA A 12 -14.51 -15.05 -24.33
CA ALA A 12 -13.74 -14.60 -23.18
C ALA A 12 -14.45 -14.92 -21.85
N ALA A 13 -15.76 -14.67 -21.76
CA ALA A 13 -16.55 -14.95 -20.56
C ALA A 13 -16.61 -16.45 -20.24
N VAL A 14 -16.81 -17.29 -21.26
CA VAL A 14 -16.84 -18.75 -21.12
C VAL A 14 -15.48 -19.29 -20.69
N VAL A 15 -14.39 -18.83 -21.32
CA VAL A 15 -13.02 -19.25 -20.94
C VAL A 15 -12.73 -18.91 -19.48
N ILE A 16 -13.03 -17.68 -19.04
CA ILE A 16 -12.88 -17.27 -17.64
C ILE A 16 -13.76 -18.12 -16.71
N ALA A 17 -15.02 -18.37 -17.08
CA ALA A 17 -15.92 -19.20 -16.29
C ALA A 17 -15.41 -20.64 -16.15
N VAL A 18 -14.86 -21.21 -17.22
CA VAL A 18 -14.23 -22.55 -17.20
C VAL A 18 -13.00 -22.57 -16.31
N ILE A 19 -12.12 -21.57 -16.41
CA ILE A 19 -10.93 -21.45 -15.53
C ILE A 19 -11.36 -21.36 -14.07
N LEU A 20 -12.35 -20.53 -13.74
CA LEU A 20 -12.88 -20.39 -12.38
C LEU A 20 -13.57 -21.67 -11.90
N LEU A 21 -14.27 -22.38 -12.78
CA LEU A 21 -14.90 -23.67 -12.47
C LEU A 21 -13.84 -24.75 -12.20
N VAL A 22 -12.81 -24.85 -13.04
CA VAL A 22 -11.70 -25.79 -12.84
C VAL A 22 -10.97 -25.48 -11.54
N ALA A 23 -10.66 -24.20 -11.28
CA ALA A 23 -10.08 -23.78 -10.02
C ALA A 23 -11.00 -24.14 -8.83
N HIS A 24 -12.32 -23.97 -8.96
CA HIS A 24 -13.28 -24.34 -7.92
C HIS A 24 -13.28 -25.85 -7.66
N LEU A 25 -13.26 -26.66 -8.72
CA LEU A 25 -13.23 -28.13 -8.61
C LEU A 25 -11.93 -28.61 -7.96
N LEU A 26 -10.78 -28.05 -8.37
CA LEU A 26 -9.47 -28.36 -7.77
C LEU A 26 -9.39 -27.97 -6.29
N VAL A 27 -9.93 -26.81 -5.92
CA VAL A 27 -9.95 -26.39 -4.50
C VAL A 27 -10.92 -27.25 -3.68
N ARG A 28 -12.01 -27.73 -4.30
CA ARG A 28 -13.02 -28.55 -3.62
C ARG A 28 -12.52 -29.98 -3.38
N THR A 29 -11.65 -30.54 -4.22
CA THR A 29 -11.02 -31.85 -3.95
C THR A 29 -10.19 -31.85 -2.67
N ASP A 30 -9.64 -30.69 -2.29
CA ASP A 30 -8.89 -30.51 -1.05
C ASP A 30 -9.79 -30.13 0.16
N GLY A 31 -11.12 -30.17 0.00
CA GLY A 31 -12.09 -29.79 1.02
C GLY A 31 -12.22 -28.27 1.23
N GLY A 32 -11.64 -27.46 0.34
CA GLY A 32 -11.69 -26.00 0.38
C GLY A 32 -12.87 -25.39 -0.38
N ASN A 33 -13.05 -24.08 -0.22
CA ASN A 33 -13.91 -23.24 -1.05
C ASN A 33 -13.03 -22.24 -1.81
N LEU A 34 -13.27 -22.04 -3.12
CA LEU A 34 -12.51 -21.07 -3.93
C LEU A 34 -12.55 -19.66 -3.34
N LEU A 35 -13.64 -19.27 -2.67
CA LEU A 35 -13.74 -18.00 -1.95
C LEU A 35 -12.78 -17.89 -0.75
N ASN A 36 -12.10 -18.96 -0.37
CA ASN A 36 -11.05 -18.92 0.64
C ASN A 36 -9.74 -18.33 0.07
N ILE A 37 -9.56 -18.22 -1.25
CA ILE A 37 -8.39 -17.52 -1.86
C ILE A 37 -8.27 -16.07 -1.37
N ILE A 38 -9.40 -15.40 -1.16
CA ILE A 38 -9.42 -14.01 -0.67
C ILE A 38 -9.32 -13.92 0.86
N ARG A 39 -9.21 -15.07 1.56
CA ARG A 39 -8.94 -15.13 2.99
C ARG A 39 -7.43 -15.31 3.19
N ALA A 40 -6.83 -14.48 4.03
CA ALA A 40 -5.42 -14.63 4.39
C ALA A 40 -5.23 -15.85 5.33
N GLU A 41 -3.98 -16.14 5.72
CA GLU A 41 -3.57 -17.30 6.56
C GLU A 41 -4.37 -17.51 7.85
N TYR A 42 -5.09 -16.50 8.34
CA TYR A 42 -5.92 -16.56 9.55
C TYR A 42 -7.42 -16.68 9.27
N TRP A 43 -7.83 -17.09 8.07
CA TRP A 43 -9.23 -17.20 7.64
C TRP A 43 -10.01 -15.87 7.60
N VAL A 44 -9.32 -14.75 7.81
CA VAL A 44 -9.86 -13.40 7.74
C VAL A 44 -9.82 -12.90 6.29
N PRO A 45 -10.94 -12.39 5.74
CA PRO A 45 -10.96 -11.75 4.42
C PRO A 45 -9.96 -10.60 4.31
N SER A 46 -9.17 -10.60 3.24
CA SER A 46 -8.22 -9.53 2.93
C SER A 46 -8.71 -8.71 1.74
N LEU A 47 -8.77 -7.39 1.92
CA LEU A 47 -9.15 -6.47 0.86
C LEU A 47 -8.13 -6.47 -0.28
N SER A 48 -6.83 -6.57 0.03
CA SER A 48 -5.79 -6.56 -1.00
C SER A 48 -5.79 -7.84 -1.86
N LEU A 49 -6.03 -9.01 -1.26
CA LEU A 49 -6.20 -10.26 -2.01
C LEU A 49 -7.44 -10.22 -2.91
N PHE A 50 -8.53 -9.63 -2.40
CA PHE A 50 -9.73 -9.41 -3.19
C PHE A 50 -9.45 -8.52 -4.42
N GLN A 51 -8.78 -7.38 -4.22
CA GLN A 51 -8.39 -6.47 -5.31
C GLN A 51 -7.49 -7.16 -6.33
N PHE A 52 -6.49 -7.92 -5.86
CA PHE A 52 -5.59 -8.66 -6.73
C PHE A 52 -6.32 -9.69 -7.60
N LEU A 53 -7.18 -10.51 -6.98
CA LEU A 53 -8.00 -11.49 -7.71
C LEU A 53 -8.89 -10.79 -8.75
N LEU A 54 -9.53 -9.69 -8.36
CA LEU A 54 -10.46 -8.97 -9.22
C LEU A 54 -9.74 -8.37 -10.44
N TRP A 55 -8.59 -7.71 -10.25
CA TRP A 55 -7.78 -7.19 -11.36
C TRP A 55 -7.23 -8.29 -12.26
N THR A 56 -6.84 -9.43 -11.68
CA THR A 56 -6.39 -10.60 -12.44
C THR A 56 -7.50 -11.09 -13.38
N ILE A 57 -8.73 -11.22 -12.87
CA ILE A 57 -9.89 -11.63 -13.68
C ILE A 57 -10.19 -10.59 -14.77
N VAL A 58 -10.23 -9.30 -14.41
CA VAL A 58 -10.57 -8.22 -15.33
C VAL A 58 -9.56 -8.11 -16.47
N ILE A 59 -8.26 -8.11 -16.18
CA ILE A 59 -7.22 -8.00 -17.21
C ILE A 59 -7.19 -9.25 -18.09
N SER A 60 -7.32 -10.44 -17.50
CA SER A 60 -7.39 -11.70 -18.26
C SER A 60 -8.60 -11.71 -19.19
N PHE A 61 -9.76 -11.27 -18.70
CA PHE A 61 -10.97 -11.14 -19.50
C PHE A 61 -10.79 -10.17 -20.67
N SER A 62 -10.28 -8.96 -20.42
CA SER A 62 -10.04 -7.96 -21.47
C SER A 62 -9.07 -8.47 -22.54
N TYR A 63 -7.98 -9.12 -22.11
CA TYR A 63 -7.02 -9.73 -23.03
C TYR A 63 -7.67 -10.81 -23.90
N LEU A 64 -8.40 -11.74 -23.27
CA LEU A 64 -9.10 -12.80 -24.00
C LEU A 64 -10.14 -12.26 -24.97
N TRP A 65 -10.84 -11.18 -24.63
CA TRP A 65 -11.84 -10.58 -25.51
C TRP A 65 -11.18 -9.95 -26.74
N VAL A 66 -10.13 -9.14 -26.55
CA VAL A 66 -9.36 -8.55 -27.66
C VAL A 66 -8.79 -9.64 -28.57
N MET A 67 -8.17 -10.67 -28.00
CA MET A 67 -7.61 -11.78 -28.78
C MET A 67 -8.68 -12.58 -29.52
N SER A 68 -9.83 -12.86 -28.87
CA SER A 68 -10.92 -13.57 -29.53
C SER A 68 -11.49 -12.75 -30.70
N PHE A 69 -11.62 -11.44 -30.52
CA PHE A 69 -12.06 -10.54 -31.59
C PHE A 69 -11.10 -10.58 -32.79
N ARG A 70 -9.78 -10.48 -32.56
CA ARG A 70 -8.75 -10.60 -33.62
C ARG A 70 -8.86 -11.93 -34.38
N ILE A 71 -8.99 -13.03 -33.65
CA ILE A 71 -9.14 -14.38 -34.23
C ILE A 71 -10.39 -14.46 -35.13
N PHE A 72 -11.52 -13.88 -34.70
CA PHE A 72 -12.75 -13.90 -35.48
C PHE A 72 -12.74 -12.96 -36.69
N GLU A 73 -11.88 -11.94 -36.69
CA GLU A 73 -11.59 -11.11 -37.87
C GLU A 73 -10.50 -11.73 -38.77
N GLY A 74 -9.96 -12.90 -38.41
CA GLY A 74 -8.99 -13.65 -39.21
C GLY A 74 -7.53 -13.30 -38.94
N ASP A 75 -7.24 -12.45 -37.96
CA ASP A 75 -5.88 -12.18 -37.51
C ASP A 75 -5.44 -13.22 -36.47
N LEU A 76 -4.40 -13.99 -36.82
CA LEU A 76 -3.77 -15.00 -35.98
C LEU A 76 -2.39 -14.56 -35.47
N SER A 77 -2.05 -13.27 -35.60
CA SER A 77 -0.83 -12.76 -35.00
C SER A 77 -1.00 -12.65 -33.48
N PHE A 78 -0.10 -13.31 -32.75
CA PHE A 78 -0.09 -13.32 -31.30
C PHE A 78 0.95 -12.32 -30.82
N SER A 79 0.57 -11.05 -30.62
CA SER A 79 1.40 -10.08 -29.90
C SER A 79 1.02 -10.06 -28.43
N MET A 80 2.01 -10.24 -27.55
CA MET A 80 1.85 -10.23 -26.08
C MET A 80 2.34 -8.90 -25.48
N GLU A 81 2.06 -7.80 -26.15
CA GLU A 81 2.45 -6.48 -25.66
C GLU A 81 1.33 -5.89 -24.82
N LEU A 82 1.43 -6.06 -23.50
CA LEU A 82 0.60 -5.31 -22.57
C LEU A 82 1.17 -3.90 -22.39
N PRO A 83 0.31 -2.87 -22.30
CA PRO A 83 0.73 -1.53 -21.93
C PRO A 83 1.47 -1.46 -20.58
N THR A 84 2.46 -0.56 -20.48
CA THR A 84 3.30 -0.38 -19.29
C THR A 84 2.48 -0.13 -18.02
N ASN A 85 1.41 0.65 -18.07
CA ASN A 85 0.64 0.96 -16.87
C ASN A 85 -0.17 -0.24 -16.36
N LEU A 86 -0.56 -1.18 -17.23
CA LEU A 86 -1.14 -2.45 -16.80
C LEU A 86 -0.11 -3.35 -16.11
N TYR A 87 1.14 -3.39 -16.58
CA TYR A 87 2.21 -4.10 -15.88
C TYR A 87 2.48 -3.51 -14.49
N LEU A 88 2.53 -2.18 -14.38
CA LEU A 88 2.67 -1.50 -13.11
C LEU A 88 1.49 -1.80 -12.17
N LEU A 89 0.26 -1.78 -12.70
CA LEU A 89 -0.94 -2.09 -11.93
C LEU A 89 -0.92 -3.53 -11.39
N LEU A 90 -0.54 -4.50 -12.22
CA LEU A 90 -0.38 -5.89 -11.81
C LEU A 90 0.73 -6.04 -10.76
N GLY A 91 1.88 -5.41 -10.96
CA GLY A 91 2.99 -5.42 -10.01
C GLY A 91 2.60 -4.86 -8.64
N ILE A 92 1.93 -3.72 -8.62
CA ILE A 92 1.37 -3.11 -7.40
C ILE A 92 0.36 -4.06 -6.75
N SER A 93 -0.54 -4.66 -7.54
CA SER A 93 -1.57 -5.58 -7.05
C SER A 93 -1.02 -6.87 -6.46
N VAL A 94 0.17 -7.32 -6.88
CA VAL A 94 0.89 -8.47 -6.28
C VAL A 94 1.65 -8.05 -5.02
N ALA A 95 2.33 -6.90 -5.05
CA ALA A 95 3.20 -6.46 -3.96
C ALA A 95 2.44 -6.21 -2.65
N VAL A 96 1.26 -5.59 -2.72
CA VAL A 96 0.51 -5.18 -1.52
C VAL A 96 -0.08 -6.34 -0.71
N PRO A 97 -0.67 -7.38 -1.33
CA PRO A 97 -0.99 -8.61 -0.62
C PRO A 97 0.20 -9.24 0.09
N LEU A 98 1.36 -9.33 -0.58
CA LEU A 98 2.58 -9.93 0.01
C LEU A 98 3.04 -9.18 1.26
N VAL A 99 3.11 -7.85 1.21
CA VAL A 99 3.46 -7.01 2.37
C VAL A 99 2.41 -7.15 3.47
N SER A 100 1.13 -7.18 3.11
CA SER A 100 0.04 -7.36 4.07
C SER A 100 0.09 -8.72 4.77
N ILE A 101 0.46 -9.80 4.07
CA ILE A 101 0.63 -11.14 4.66
C ILE A 101 1.78 -11.12 5.65
N GLY A 102 2.95 -10.59 5.28
CA GLY A 102 4.11 -10.45 6.17
C GLY A 102 3.78 -9.71 7.48
N TYR A 103 3.05 -8.59 7.40
CA TYR A 103 2.65 -7.86 8.61
C TYR A 103 1.65 -8.63 9.48
N THR A 104 0.75 -9.41 8.86
CA THR A 104 -0.25 -10.19 9.61
C THR A 104 0.42 -11.31 10.40
N LYS A 105 1.48 -11.93 9.86
CA LYS A 105 2.32 -12.92 10.55
C LYS A 105 2.94 -12.37 11.83
N GLU A 106 3.43 -11.14 11.79
CA GLU A 106 4.04 -10.48 12.94
C GLU A 106 3.00 -10.02 13.97
N ALA A 107 1.84 -9.56 13.50
CA ALA A 107 0.78 -9.04 14.36
C ALA A 107 -0.02 -10.15 15.08
N TYR A 108 -0.16 -11.33 14.48
CA TYR A 108 -0.86 -12.48 15.06
C TYR A 108 0.14 -13.60 15.35
N LYS A 109 0.51 -13.75 16.64
CA LYS A 109 1.37 -14.85 17.08
C LYS A 109 0.79 -16.21 16.63
N PRO A 110 1.63 -17.12 16.08
CA PRO A 110 1.21 -18.28 15.28
C PRO A 110 0.50 -19.42 16.04
N GLU A 111 0.30 -19.30 17.36
CA GLU A 111 -0.09 -20.45 18.18
C GLU A 111 -1.56 -20.88 18.07
N THR A 112 -2.44 -20.15 17.38
CA THR A 112 -3.90 -20.36 17.58
C THR A 112 -4.79 -20.79 16.43
N LEU A 113 -4.43 -20.75 15.14
CA LEU A 113 -5.42 -21.15 14.10
C LEU A 113 -4.83 -21.88 12.89
N ALA A 114 -4.27 -23.08 13.12
CA ALA A 114 -4.02 -24.05 12.04
C ALA A 114 -5.33 -24.68 11.49
N LYS A 115 -6.47 -24.47 12.17
CA LYS A 115 -7.78 -24.97 11.76
C LYS A 115 -8.74 -23.80 11.50
N PRO A 116 -9.59 -23.89 10.46
CA PRO A 116 -10.63 -22.89 10.21
C PRO A 116 -11.55 -22.76 11.43
N PRO A 117 -11.90 -21.53 11.83
CA PRO A 117 -12.87 -21.31 12.91
C PRO A 117 -14.23 -21.89 12.51
N GLU A 118 -15.00 -22.38 13.49
CA GLU A 118 -16.32 -23.00 13.31
C GLU A 118 -17.31 -22.10 12.54
N LYS A 119 -17.15 -20.77 12.68
CA LYS A 119 -17.83 -19.78 11.84
C LYS A 119 -16.81 -18.85 11.19
N LEU A 120 -16.81 -18.84 9.86
CA LEU A 120 -15.95 -17.98 9.08
C LEU A 120 -16.39 -16.50 9.17
N PRO A 121 -15.46 -15.55 9.35
CA PRO A 121 -15.75 -14.13 9.26
C PRO A 121 -16.44 -13.75 7.93
N PRO A 122 -17.49 -12.91 7.96
CA PRO A 122 -18.14 -12.44 6.74
C PRO A 122 -17.21 -11.52 5.94
N PHE A 123 -17.36 -11.52 4.62
CA PHE A 123 -16.56 -10.71 3.70
C PHE A 123 -16.62 -9.21 4.00
N GLY A 124 -17.76 -8.71 4.52
CA GLY A 124 -17.89 -7.31 4.96
C GLY A 124 -16.88 -6.89 6.04
N MET A 125 -16.23 -7.83 6.75
CA MET A 125 -15.11 -7.50 7.65
C MET A 125 -13.92 -6.88 6.91
N MET A 126 -13.75 -7.14 5.60
CA MET A 126 -12.63 -6.57 4.84
C MET A 126 -12.66 -5.04 4.81
N LEU A 127 -13.85 -4.43 4.89
CA LEU A 127 -14.05 -2.98 4.90
C LEU A 127 -14.06 -2.38 6.31
N LYS A 128 -14.02 -3.24 7.34
CA LYS A 128 -14.12 -2.82 8.73
C LYS A 128 -12.75 -2.87 9.42
N ASN A 129 -12.57 -1.98 10.38
CA ASN A 129 -11.57 -2.11 11.42
C ASN A 129 -12.30 -2.03 12.77
N LYS A 130 -12.18 -3.08 13.59
CA LYS A 130 -12.86 -3.18 14.91
C LYS A 130 -14.37 -2.98 14.87
N GLY A 131 -15.04 -3.59 13.88
CA GLY A 131 -16.49 -3.55 13.74
C GLY A 131 -17.05 -2.26 13.12
N LYS A 132 -16.25 -1.20 12.98
CA LYS A 132 -16.62 0.04 12.27
C LYS A 132 -16.03 0.05 10.86
N ILE A 133 -16.72 0.70 9.92
CA ILE A 133 -16.19 0.89 8.56
C ILE A 133 -14.94 1.76 8.67
N ALA A 134 -13.83 1.27 8.11
CA ALA A 134 -12.58 2.00 8.08
C ALA A 134 -12.53 2.82 6.79
N LEU A 135 -12.40 4.14 6.93
CA LEU A 135 -12.45 5.06 5.79
C LEU A 135 -11.41 4.71 4.73
N ASN A 136 -10.17 4.40 5.14
CA ASN A 136 -9.08 4.03 4.23
C ASN A 136 -9.39 2.75 3.43
N ARG A 137 -9.97 1.72 4.08
CA ARG A 137 -10.35 0.46 3.42
C ARG A 137 -11.52 0.66 2.48
N PHE A 138 -12.51 1.44 2.90
CA PHE A 138 -13.64 1.79 2.05
C PHE A 138 -13.22 2.59 0.83
N GLN A 139 -12.36 3.60 1.00
CA GLN A 139 -11.80 4.38 -0.09
C GLN A 139 -11.06 3.49 -1.09
N MET A 140 -10.25 2.54 -0.61
CA MET A 140 -9.55 1.61 -1.49
C MET A 140 -10.48 0.71 -2.29
N PHE A 141 -11.51 0.17 -1.62
CA PHE A 141 -12.54 -0.62 -2.27
C PHE A 141 -13.27 0.22 -3.33
N LEU A 142 -13.70 1.43 -2.98
CA LEU A 142 -14.42 2.33 -3.87
C LEU A 142 -13.60 2.65 -5.12
N TRP A 143 -12.34 3.07 -4.97
CA TRP A 143 -11.47 3.37 -6.11
C TRP A 143 -11.21 2.15 -6.97
N THR A 144 -11.11 0.96 -6.40
CA THR A 144 -10.97 -0.28 -7.19
C THR A 144 -12.18 -0.49 -8.09
N ILE A 145 -13.40 -0.35 -7.56
CA ILE A 145 -14.62 -0.53 -8.35
C ILE A 145 -14.72 0.55 -9.44
N VAL A 146 -14.45 1.80 -9.10
CA VAL A 146 -14.47 2.91 -10.07
C VAL A 146 -13.45 2.66 -11.20
N SER A 147 -12.22 2.29 -10.87
CA SER A 147 -11.17 2.01 -11.86
C SER A 147 -11.54 0.84 -12.77
N ILE A 148 -12.14 -0.23 -12.24
CA ILE A 148 -12.57 -1.37 -13.04
C ILE A 148 -13.68 -0.98 -14.02
N VAL A 149 -14.69 -0.24 -13.56
CA VAL A 149 -15.79 0.21 -14.42
C VAL A 149 -15.27 1.09 -15.55
N LEU A 150 -14.39 2.04 -15.23
CA LEU A 150 -13.78 2.91 -16.23
C LEU A 150 -12.94 2.11 -17.23
N TYR A 151 -12.08 1.23 -16.73
CA TYR A 151 -11.23 0.38 -17.58
C TYR A 151 -12.06 -0.51 -18.52
N LEU A 152 -13.07 -1.21 -18.01
CA LEU A 152 -13.94 -2.03 -18.84
C LEU A 152 -14.73 -1.20 -19.86
N SER A 153 -15.13 0.03 -19.51
CA SER A 153 -15.78 0.94 -20.46
C SER A 153 -14.84 1.32 -21.61
N ILE A 154 -13.55 1.54 -21.32
CA ILE A 154 -12.53 1.78 -22.35
C ILE A 154 -12.36 0.54 -23.23
N VAL A 155 -12.26 -0.66 -22.65
CA VAL A 155 -12.16 -1.93 -23.41
C VAL A 155 -13.33 -2.11 -24.37
N VAL A 156 -14.56 -1.92 -23.89
CA VAL A 156 -15.77 -1.96 -24.72
C VAL A 156 -15.68 -0.92 -25.83
N GLY A 157 -15.33 0.32 -25.50
CA GLY A 157 -15.19 1.42 -26.47
C GLY A 157 -14.15 1.12 -27.56
N THR A 158 -12.98 0.60 -27.19
CA THR A 158 -11.91 0.22 -28.11
C THR A 158 -12.35 -0.88 -29.08
N ILE A 159 -12.95 -1.96 -28.58
CA ILE A 159 -13.38 -3.10 -29.42
C ILE A 159 -14.55 -2.69 -30.33
N THR A 160 -15.56 -2.01 -29.79
CA THR A 160 -16.71 -1.56 -30.56
C THR A 160 -16.36 -0.47 -31.57
N GLY A 161 -15.43 0.43 -31.24
CA GLY A 161 -14.90 1.44 -32.16
C GLY A 161 -14.14 0.81 -33.33
N MET A 162 -13.30 -0.19 -33.06
CA MET A 162 -12.62 -0.96 -34.10
C MET A 162 -13.62 -1.71 -35.00
N ALA A 163 -14.61 -2.37 -34.39
CA ALA A 163 -15.66 -3.06 -35.14
C ALA A 163 -16.51 -2.10 -35.99
N ALA A 164 -16.75 -0.86 -35.52
CA ALA A 164 -17.44 0.17 -36.28
C ALA A 164 -16.60 0.68 -37.45
N ALA A 165 -15.29 0.88 -37.25
CA ALA A 165 -14.36 1.29 -38.30
C ALA A 165 -14.26 0.25 -39.43
N LEU A 166 -14.23 -1.05 -39.08
CA LEU A 166 -14.30 -2.15 -40.04
C LEU A 166 -15.65 -2.18 -40.79
N ALA A 167 -16.72 -1.64 -40.20
CA ALA A 167 -18.07 -1.67 -40.75
C ALA A 167 -18.40 -0.55 -41.72
N THR A 168 -17.63 0.53 -41.67
CA THR A 168 -17.71 1.62 -42.62
C THR A 168 -16.70 1.38 -43.73
N PRO A 169 -17.13 0.97 -44.94
CA PRO A 169 -16.25 0.94 -46.10
C PRO A 169 -15.96 2.39 -46.50
N ASP A 170 -14.89 2.95 -45.95
CA ASP A 170 -14.37 4.24 -46.39
C ASP A 170 -13.27 3.98 -47.43
N ASP A 171 -13.63 4.09 -48.71
CA ASP A 171 -12.72 3.85 -49.84
C ASP A 171 -11.47 4.77 -49.81
N ALA A 172 -11.48 5.82 -48.99
CA ALA A 172 -10.37 6.74 -48.79
C ALA A 172 -9.45 6.41 -47.60
N ALA A 173 -9.90 5.61 -46.62
CA ALA A 173 -9.17 5.39 -45.36
C ALA A 173 -8.18 4.20 -45.40
N GLY A 174 -8.23 3.39 -46.47
CA GLY A 174 -7.42 2.18 -46.60
C GLY A 174 -7.95 1.02 -45.73
N PRO A 175 -7.34 -0.17 -45.84
CA PRO A 175 -7.74 -1.32 -45.03
C PRO A 175 -7.46 -1.06 -43.55
N VAL A 176 -8.49 -1.18 -42.71
CA VAL A 176 -8.36 -1.10 -41.25
C VAL A 176 -7.60 -2.35 -40.78
N ASP A 177 -6.42 -2.15 -40.20
CA ASP A 177 -5.60 -3.24 -39.66
C ASP A 177 -6.01 -3.58 -38.23
N VAL A 178 -6.49 -4.81 -38.02
CA VAL A 178 -6.89 -5.33 -36.71
C VAL A 178 -5.68 -5.80 -35.90
N SER A 179 -4.51 -5.94 -36.53
CA SER A 179 -3.26 -6.40 -35.89
C SER A 179 -2.76 -5.41 -34.83
N ASP A 180 -3.09 -4.13 -34.98
CA ASP A 180 -2.76 -3.06 -34.04
C ASP A 180 -3.73 -3.01 -32.84
N LEU A 181 -4.81 -3.79 -32.87
CA LEU A 181 -5.74 -3.87 -31.75
C LEU A 181 -5.06 -4.57 -30.57
N SER A 182 -4.78 -3.77 -29.55
CA SER A 182 -4.21 -4.20 -28.29
C SER A 182 -5.15 -3.92 -27.13
N VAL A 183 -4.87 -4.54 -25.97
CA VAL A 183 -5.58 -4.23 -24.74
C VAL A 183 -5.33 -2.77 -24.40
N PRO A 184 -6.38 -1.95 -24.16
CA PRO A 184 -6.18 -0.54 -23.89
C PRO A 184 -5.42 -0.32 -22.60
N ASP A 185 -4.66 0.77 -22.55
CA ASP A 185 -3.94 1.15 -21.35
C ASP A 185 -4.88 1.73 -20.29
N ILE A 186 -4.43 1.71 -19.03
CA ILE A 186 -5.13 2.39 -17.94
C ILE A 186 -4.64 3.84 -17.83
N ASP A 187 -5.57 4.76 -17.56
CA ASP A 187 -5.24 6.16 -17.33
C ASP A 187 -4.22 6.31 -16.18
N PRO A 188 -3.10 7.03 -16.38
CA PRO A 188 -2.08 7.20 -15.35
C PRO A 188 -2.63 7.80 -14.05
N THR A 189 -3.61 8.70 -14.12
CA THR A 189 -4.26 9.29 -12.93
C THR A 189 -4.93 8.22 -12.10
N LEU A 190 -5.64 7.28 -12.74
CA LEU A 190 -6.25 6.14 -12.03
C LEU A 190 -5.18 5.24 -11.40
N LEU A 191 -4.07 4.99 -12.11
CA LEU A 191 -2.94 4.24 -11.57
C LEU A 191 -2.35 4.94 -10.34
N TYR A 192 -2.12 6.26 -10.41
CA TYR A 192 -1.62 7.05 -9.28
C TYR A 192 -2.59 7.05 -8.10
N LEU A 193 -3.89 7.22 -8.34
CA LEU A 193 -4.91 7.18 -7.29
C LEU A 193 -4.96 5.81 -6.60
N MET A 194 -4.87 4.71 -7.36
CA MET A 194 -4.77 3.37 -6.81
C MET A 194 -3.47 3.19 -6.01
N GLY A 195 -2.33 3.58 -6.57
CA GLY A 195 -1.02 3.48 -5.91
C GLY A 195 -0.97 4.27 -4.60
N LEU A 196 -1.50 5.50 -4.59
CA LEU A 196 -1.62 6.32 -3.38
C LEU A 196 -2.55 5.70 -2.35
N SER A 197 -3.69 5.14 -2.79
CA SER A 197 -4.64 4.49 -1.88
C SER A 197 -4.03 3.24 -1.22
N GLN A 198 -3.29 2.44 -1.99
CA GLN A 198 -2.54 1.29 -1.50
C GLN A 198 -1.39 1.67 -0.58
N THR A 199 -0.64 2.72 -0.92
CA THR A 199 0.42 3.27 -0.08
C THR A 199 -0.13 3.80 1.23
N GLY A 200 -1.25 4.54 1.22
CA GLY A 200 -1.88 5.05 2.43
C GLY A 200 -2.37 3.95 3.37
N TYR A 201 -2.90 2.85 2.82
CA TYR A 201 -3.29 1.69 3.62
C TYR A 201 -2.10 0.96 4.23
N LEU A 202 -1.05 0.70 3.44
CA LEU A 202 0.18 0.10 3.97
C LEU A 202 0.82 1.03 5.00
N GLY A 203 0.84 2.34 4.75
CA GLY A 203 1.32 3.35 5.69
C GLY A 203 0.58 3.33 7.02
N GLY A 204 -0.75 3.34 7.03
CA GLY A 204 -1.54 3.22 8.27
C GLY A 204 -1.29 1.92 9.03
N ARG A 205 -1.03 0.83 8.29
CA ARG A 205 -0.71 -0.48 8.86
C ARG A 205 0.70 -0.51 9.48
N VAL A 206 1.71 -0.01 8.76
CA VAL A 206 3.12 0.06 9.19
C VAL A 206 3.32 1.04 10.35
N LEU A 207 2.62 2.19 10.35
CA LEU A 207 2.64 3.16 11.45
C LEU A 207 1.97 2.64 12.73
N GLY A 208 1.46 1.40 12.69
CA GLY A 208 0.92 0.72 13.85
C GLY A 208 -0.36 1.35 14.35
N GLU A 209 -1.17 1.99 13.49
CA GLU A 209 -2.52 2.42 13.90
C GLU A 209 -3.32 1.21 14.40
N ASP A 210 -3.11 0.05 13.78
CA ASP A 210 -3.66 -1.23 14.23
C ASP A 210 -3.09 -1.66 15.61
N LYS A 211 -1.78 -1.50 15.85
CA LYS A 211 -1.11 -1.82 17.15
C LYS A 211 -1.53 -0.84 18.26
N LYS A 212 -1.60 0.47 17.99
CA LYS A 212 -2.01 1.53 18.93
C LYS A 212 -3.48 1.42 19.28
N ALA A 213 -4.33 1.14 18.30
CA ALA A 213 -5.73 0.88 18.56
C ALA A 213 -5.90 -0.40 19.39
N ALA A 214 -5.12 -1.47 19.15
CA ALA A 214 -5.15 -2.71 19.94
C ALA A 214 -4.77 -2.46 21.41
N LYS A 215 -3.71 -1.71 21.70
CA LYS A 215 -3.36 -1.31 23.08
C LYS A 215 -4.45 -0.47 23.75
N LYS A 216 -5.11 0.44 23.02
CA LYS A 216 -6.20 1.28 23.56
C LYS A 216 -7.47 0.47 23.88
N ALA A 217 -7.72 -0.62 23.16
CA ALA A 217 -8.86 -1.51 23.39
C ALA A 217 -8.61 -2.61 24.44
N ALA A 218 -7.34 -2.85 24.81
CA ALA A 218 -6.94 -3.80 25.85
C ALA A 218 -6.89 -3.17 27.26
N LYS A 219 -7.15 -1.86 27.39
CA LYS A 219 -7.35 -1.24 28.70
C LYS A 219 -8.75 -1.61 29.24
N PRO A 220 -8.87 -2.15 30.46
CA PRO A 220 -10.16 -2.49 31.06
C PRO A 220 -11.12 -1.28 31.16
N PRO A 221 -12.45 -1.50 31.18
CA PRO A 221 -13.46 -0.44 31.16
C PRO A 221 -13.46 0.54 32.35
N GLU A 222 -12.68 0.27 33.38
CA GLU A 222 -12.76 0.98 34.67
C GLU A 222 -12.24 2.42 34.60
N GLU A 223 -11.40 2.75 33.62
CA GLU A 223 -10.90 4.12 33.40
C GLU A 223 -11.82 4.96 32.47
N ALA A 224 -12.74 4.32 31.74
CA ALA A 224 -13.68 5.00 30.83
C ALA A 224 -14.92 5.56 31.55
N ALA A 225 -15.20 5.11 32.78
CA ALA A 225 -16.35 5.53 33.56
C ALA A 225 -16.17 6.87 34.31
N LYS A 226 -14.96 7.46 34.30
CA LYS A 226 -14.68 8.75 34.98
C LYS A 226 -14.64 9.98 34.06
N ALA A 227 -14.88 9.82 32.76
CA ALA A 227 -14.71 10.91 31.78
C ALA A 227 -16.01 11.32 31.07
N SER A 228 -17.18 11.06 31.66
CA SER A 228 -18.47 11.51 31.14
C SER A 228 -19.09 12.57 32.06
N GLU A 229 -18.57 13.79 31.98
CA GLU A 229 -19.38 15.00 32.19
C GLU A 229 -19.55 15.69 30.83
N PRO A 230 -20.76 16.09 30.42
CA PRO A 230 -20.99 16.78 29.17
C PRO A 230 -20.81 18.29 29.38
N GLU A 231 -19.67 18.85 28.96
CA GLU A 231 -19.52 20.30 28.87
C GLU A 231 -20.10 20.78 27.54
N VAL A 232 -21.27 21.40 27.63
CA VAL A 232 -21.90 22.18 26.57
C VAL A 232 -21.33 23.60 26.64
N ALA A 233 -20.71 24.06 25.54
CA ALA A 233 -20.87 25.40 24.94
C ALA A 233 -19.56 26.02 24.41
N ALA A 234 -19.77 26.84 23.38
CA ALA A 234 -19.01 28.02 23.00
C ALA A 234 -17.83 27.86 22.04
N ALA A 235 -18.08 28.37 20.83
CA ALA A 235 -17.06 28.85 19.91
C ALA A 235 -16.13 29.84 20.60
N ALA A 236 -14.83 29.55 20.59
CA ALA A 236 -13.76 30.49 20.88
C ALA A 236 -12.62 30.27 19.88
N ALA A 237 -12.00 31.40 19.50
CA ALA A 237 -10.96 31.57 18.49
C ALA A 237 -9.75 30.60 18.61
N PRO A 238 -9.00 30.36 17.52
CA PRO A 238 -7.94 29.37 17.48
C PRO A 238 -6.78 29.76 18.40
N THR A 239 -6.60 29.02 19.48
CA THR A 239 -5.33 28.96 20.19
C THR A 239 -4.39 28.04 19.40
N ALA A 240 -3.20 28.57 19.10
CA ALA A 240 -2.18 27.86 18.33
C ALA A 240 -1.89 26.48 18.96
N PRO A 241 -1.86 25.39 18.16
CA PRO A 241 -1.64 24.07 18.70
C PRO A 241 -0.25 23.99 19.35
N ALA A 242 -0.21 23.46 20.58
CA ALA A 242 1.04 23.10 21.25
C ALA A 242 1.90 22.27 20.28
N ARG A 243 3.10 22.78 20.01
CA ARG A 243 4.08 22.21 19.07
C ARG A 243 4.29 20.74 19.47
N ARG A 244 3.74 19.80 18.70
CA ARG A 244 3.96 18.36 18.94
C ARG A 244 5.45 18.09 18.81
N VAL A 245 6.11 17.85 19.93
CA VAL A 245 7.49 17.34 19.97
C VAL A 245 7.49 16.00 19.23
N ARG A 246 8.14 15.97 18.06
CA ARG A 246 8.26 14.77 17.23
C ARG A 246 9.33 13.89 17.86
N ARG A 247 8.92 12.81 18.54
CA ARG A 247 9.85 11.81 19.10
C ARG A 247 10.65 11.14 17.99
N MET A 248 11.92 10.87 18.27
CA MET A 248 12.84 10.11 17.45
C MET A 248 12.29 8.71 17.19
N THR A 249 12.38 8.24 15.95
CA THR A 249 11.91 6.91 15.59
C THR A 249 12.81 5.84 16.22
N GLU A 250 12.19 4.80 16.79
CA GLU A 250 12.86 3.71 17.53
C GLU A 250 14.01 3.06 16.73
N GLY A 251 13.90 3.00 15.40
CA GLY A 251 14.97 2.48 14.53
C GLY A 251 16.23 3.35 14.43
N VAL A 252 16.11 4.67 14.62
CA VAL A 252 17.28 5.58 14.66
C VAL A 252 17.96 5.49 16.02
N LEU A 253 17.16 5.35 17.08
CA LEU A 253 17.68 5.11 18.42
C LEU A 253 18.47 3.78 18.49
N SER A 254 17.95 2.70 17.90
CA SER A 254 18.67 1.42 17.86
C SER A 254 19.98 1.51 17.07
N PHE A 255 19.99 2.20 15.93
CA PHE A 255 21.20 2.37 15.11
C PHE A 255 22.28 3.17 15.85
N LEU A 256 21.90 4.26 16.52
CA LEU A 256 22.85 5.10 17.28
C LEU A 256 23.53 4.39 18.44
N ILE A 257 22.96 3.29 18.90
CA ILE A 257 23.33 2.67 20.17
C ILE A 257 24.09 1.37 19.93
N GLN A 258 23.81 0.65 18.84
CA GLN A 258 24.27 -0.72 18.66
C GLN A 258 25.80 -0.86 18.53
N ASP A 259 26.49 0.16 18.02
CA ASP A 259 27.93 0.09 17.69
C ASP A 259 28.86 0.66 18.78
N HIS A 260 28.30 1.10 19.92
CA HIS A 260 29.04 1.73 21.01
C HIS A 260 29.16 0.87 22.27
N PRO A 261 30.19 1.05 23.12
CA PRO A 261 30.25 0.45 24.44
C PRO A 261 29.04 0.82 25.31
N VAL A 262 28.63 -0.07 26.21
CA VAL A 262 27.41 0.08 27.05
C VAL A 262 27.38 1.42 27.81
N GLU A 263 28.53 1.89 28.30
CA GLU A 263 28.62 3.17 29.02
C GLU A 263 28.29 4.37 28.12
N VAL A 264 28.76 4.36 26.87
CA VAL A 264 28.51 5.39 25.87
C VAL A 264 27.04 5.35 25.43
N GLN A 265 26.47 4.14 25.32
CA GLN A 265 25.05 3.96 24.99
C GLN A 265 24.11 4.62 26.01
N GLU A 266 24.39 4.49 27.31
CA GLU A 266 23.56 5.09 28.36
C GLU A 266 23.63 6.61 28.32
N ARG A 267 24.82 7.18 28.09
CA ARG A 267 25.02 8.63 27.95
C ARG A 267 24.32 9.17 26.70
N LEU A 268 24.42 8.47 25.58
CA LEU A 268 23.69 8.80 24.34
C LEU A 268 22.18 8.83 24.57
N LYS A 269 21.61 7.79 25.21
CA LYS A 269 20.17 7.76 25.54
C LYS A 269 19.76 8.93 26.42
N ALA A 270 20.56 9.25 27.45
CA ALA A 270 20.27 10.36 28.35
C ALA A 270 20.26 11.71 27.63
N LYS A 271 21.23 11.97 26.74
CA LYS A 271 21.32 13.22 25.99
C LYS A 271 20.26 13.34 24.90
N ILE A 272 19.89 12.25 24.24
CA ILE A 272 18.76 12.25 23.30
C ILE A 272 17.45 12.60 24.02
N HIS A 273 17.19 12.00 25.19
CA HIS A 273 16.01 12.36 25.99
C HIS A 273 16.04 13.83 26.45
N GLU A 274 17.22 14.35 26.83
CA GLU A 274 17.39 15.76 27.19
C GLU A 274 17.05 16.68 26.00
N ALA A 275 17.55 16.37 24.81
CA ALA A 275 17.30 17.13 23.58
C ALA A 275 15.83 17.08 23.15
N GLU A 276 15.19 15.92 23.23
CA GLU A 276 13.76 15.75 22.97
C GLU A 276 12.91 16.53 23.97
N PHE A 277 13.28 16.49 25.26
CA PHE A 277 12.59 17.23 26.32
C PHE A 277 12.69 18.75 26.10
N LYS A 278 13.85 19.24 25.66
CA LYS A 278 14.06 20.64 25.25
C LYS A 278 13.33 21.00 23.94
N GLY A 279 12.75 20.04 23.23
CA GLY A 279 12.05 20.27 21.96
C GLY A 279 12.99 20.65 20.82
N LEU A 280 14.25 20.24 20.90
CA LEU A 280 15.26 20.54 19.88
C LEU A 280 14.96 19.74 18.61
N MET A 281 14.81 20.46 17.51
CA MET A 281 14.59 19.85 16.20
C MET A 281 15.91 19.55 15.48
N ARG A 282 17.03 20.10 15.94
CA ARG A 282 18.36 19.85 15.38
C ARG A 282 19.42 19.94 16.49
N TYR A 283 20.24 18.92 16.65
CA TYR A 283 21.33 18.89 17.63
C TYR A 283 22.44 17.92 17.20
N TYR A 284 23.65 18.15 17.73
CA TYR A 284 24.78 17.26 17.57
C TYR A 284 24.99 16.44 18.85
N LEU A 285 25.27 15.14 18.68
CA LEU A 285 25.82 14.28 19.73
C LEU A 285 27.29 14.03 19.39
N VAL A 286 28.22 14.42 20.25
CA VAL A 286 29.66 14.37 19.98
C VAL A 286 30.34 13.50 21.02
N GLY A 287 30.95 12.40 20.57
CA GLY A 287 31.86 11.59 21.37
C GLY A 287 33.32 11.96 21.09
N ASP A 288 34.25 11.15 21.60
CA ASP A 288 35.69 11.38 21.43
C ASP A 288 36.17 11.17 19.98
N ASP A 289 35.56 10.24 19.25
CA ASP A 289 35.94 9.82 17.89
C ASP A 289 34.76 9.73 16.91
N PHE A 290 33.60 10.26 17.28
CA PHE A 290 32.38 10.23 16.46
C PHE A 290 31.49 11.45 16.70
N TYR A 291 30.65 11.77 15.71
CA TYR A 291 29.49 12.64 15.92
C TYR A 291 28.26 12.14 15.17
N TYR A 292 27.10 12.59 15.63
CA TYR A 292 25.81 12.40 14.96
C TYR A 292 25.07 13.71 14.85
N LEU A 293 24.64 14.07 13.64
CA LEU A 293 23.70 15.16 13.41
C LEU A 293 22.29 14.59 13.36
N VAL A 294 21.49 14.93 14.37
CA VAL A 294 20.07 14.56 14.42
C VAL A 294 19.23 15.76 14.05
N GLU A 295 18.36 15.59 13.05
CA GLU A 295 17.40 16.60 12.61
C GLU A 295 16.00 16.01 12.47
N ASN A 296 15.00 16.61 13.11
CA ASN A 296 13.60 16.20 13.09
C ASN A 296 13.39 14.72 13.49
N GLY A 297 14.23 14.20 14.38
CA GLY A 297 14.21 12.81 14.83
C GLY A 297 14.78 11.80 13.83
N GLN A 298 15.48 12.27 12.79
CA GLN A 298 16.23 11.45 11.83
C GLN A 298 17.71 11.80 11.89
N MET A 299 18.60 10.83 11.66
CA MET A 299 20.01 11.16 11.41
C MET A 299 20.15 11.75 10.03
N ARG A 300 20.86 12.86 9.95
CA ARG A 300 21.23 13.50 8.68
C ARG A 300 22.65 13.21 8.29
N ASP A 301 23.53 13.14 9.28
CA ASP A 301 24.95 12.95 9.07
C ASP A 301 25.59 12.23 10.26
N SER A 302 26.69 11.56 10.01
CA SER A 302 27.48 10.82 11.00
C SER A 302 28.90 10.62 10.51
N SER A 303 29.89 10.73 11.38
CA SER A 303 31.25 10.27 11.08
C SER A 303 31.57 8.96 11.77
N SER A 304 32.36 8.12 11.10
CA SER A 304 32.88 6.86 11.66
C SER A 304 34.37 6.97 11.95
N ARG A 305 34.77 6.63 13.19
CA ARG A 305 36.06 6.10 13.71
C ARG A 305 37.42 6.64 13.22
N THR A 306 37.50 7.68 12.39
CA THR A 306 38.79 8.21 11.89
C THR A 306 38.98 9.72 12.05
N MET A 307 38.05 10.42 12.70
CA MET A 307 38.19 11.86 12.95
C MET A 307 38.64 12.13 14.38
N THR A 308 39.59 13.03 14.55
CA THR A 308 39.96 13.50 15.89
C THR A 308 38.88 14.46 16.41
N LYS A 309 38.77 14.59 17.75
CA LYS A 309 37.84 15.55 18.37
C LYS A 309 38.00 16.97 17.82
N SER A 310 39.22 17.42 17.51
CA SER A 310 39.47 18.71 16.87
C SER A 310 38.87 18.81 15.46
N ASP A 311 38.98 17.75 14.66
CA ASP A 311 38.41 17.74 13.30
C ASP A 311 36.87 17.78 13.36
N ILE A 312 36.28 17.09 14.33
CA ILE A 312 34.83 17.09 14.57
C ILE A 312 34.37 18.50 14.95
N TRP A 313 35.06 19.17 15.87
CA TRP A 313 34.70 20.54 16.27
C TRP A 313 34.87 21.54 15.14
N GLN A 314 35.93 21.40 14.32
CA GLN A 314 36.12 22.23 13.14
C GLN A 314 34.96 22.03 12.15
N HIS A 315 34.60 20.78 11.85
CA HIS A 315 33.49 20.45 10.96
C HIS A 315 32.14 21.02 11.46
N ILE A 316 31.86 20.89 12.77
CA ILE A 316 30.65 21.47 13.38
C ILE A 316 30.67 23.00 13.29
N SER A 317 31.83 23.64 13.52
CA SER A 317 31.98 25.09 13.41
C SER A 317 31.74 25.59 11.99
N ASP A 318 32.31 24.92 10.99
CA ASP A 318 32.13 25.27 9.57
C ASP A 318 30.66 25.13 9.16
N THR A 319 29.99 24.05 9.61
CA THR A 319 28.56 23.79 9.32
C THR A 319 27.62 24.76 10.05
N LYS A 320 28.06 25.32 11.19
CA LYS A 320 27.30 26.29 11.99
C LYS A 320 27.07 27.60 11.25
N GLU A 321 28.02 28.01 10.41
CA GLU A 321 27.90 29.21 9.59
C GLU A 321 26.81 29.07 8.52
N GLU A 322 26.60 27.86 8.01
CA GLU A 322 25.65 27.59 6.93
C GLU A 322 24.21 27.38 7.43
N PHE A 323 24.04 26.78 8.61
CA PHE A 323 22.75 26.24 9.05
C PHE A 323 22.21 26.75 10.40
N GLY A 324 22.89 27.74 11.01
CA GLY A 324 22.54 28.29 12.33
C GLY A 324 23.26 27.56 13.47
N SER A 325 22.91 27.88 14.72
CA SER A 325 23.60 27.35 15.93
C SER A 325 22.85 26.17 16.56
N PRO A 326 23.06 24.91 16.12
CA PRO A 326 22.52 23.75 16.81
C PRO A 326 23.18 23.59 18.19
N GLU A 327 22.43 23.03 19.13
CA GLU A 327 22.95 22.66 20.45
C GLU A 327 23.85 21.43 20.30
N VAL A 328 24.99 21.42 20.98
CA VAL A 328 25.97 20.34 20.94
C VAL A 328 25.99 19.65 22.29
N PHE A 329 25.78 18.35 22.31
CA PHE A 329 25.86 17.51 23.50
C PHE A 329 27.12 16.65 23.42
N GLU A 330 28.05 16.88 24.35
CA GLU A 330 29.19 15.97 24.54
C GLU A 330 28.77 14.73 25.32
N ILE A 331 29.29 13.56 24.91
CA ILE A 331 28.99 12.22 25.44
C ILE A 331 30.19 11.69 26.22
#